data_AF-E4YK85-F1
#
_entry.id   AF-E4YK85-F1
#
_cell.length_a   1.000
_cell.length_b   1.000
_cell.length_c   1.000
_cell.angle_alpha   90.00
_cell.angle_beta   90.00
_cell.angle_gamma   90.00
#
_symmetry.space_group_name_H-M   'P 1'
#
loop_
_entity.id
_entity.type
_entity.pdbx_description
1 polymer ?
#
loop_
_entity_poly.entity_id
_entity_poly.type
_entity_poly.pdbx_seq_one_letter_code
_entity_poly.pdbx_strand_id
1 'polypeptide(L)'
;MKAIIGLLALVAAEITTEGGVLVGTKENFDEILENNDFVLVEFYAPWCGHCKSLAPEYESAAGKLAESNPEIKLVKIDATEEGDIAGEFDVGGYPTLKFFKNGNRNNGIEYGGGRQADDIVSWLIKKSGPAAIELSGADAAKAAVADNDVIVVINGKSDEFMAAADSNDDVTFAILDEEAAAELKVDAGKIALFKTFDDGRVDYTGADSADDISAFVNSESLPLVSEFNDETAPKIFGGDITQHVLLFAAKSDGTYDENYAAMSTAAKDFKGKTLFVVVDCDVEDNSRVLEFFGLTQENCPAVRLIQMGDSMAKFKPETEEITATSLTSLVEGVESGAITRHLMSEDIPESNDGPVFTIVGKNFEETVNDPAKHVLLEFYAPWCGHCKALEPTYEKLGKHFADRDDVIIAKTDATANEFDGVDVQGFPTIKFFPKGEDADVIEYEGDRSLEALILFVESGGTEGNEGGDEDEDYDDEDYEDYDDEEDYEDYDDEGHDEL
;
A
#
# COMPACT_ATOMS: atom_id res chain seq x y z
N MET A 1 -6.10 -57.66 -40.35
CA MET A 1 -5.72 -56.32 -39.85
C MET A 1 -5.14 -56.50 -38.46
N LYS A 2 -3.84 -56.25 -38.29
CA LYS A 2 -3.21 -56.17 -36.96
C LYS A 2 -3.37 -54.71 -36.50
N ALA A 3 -4.12 -54.50 -35.42
CA ALA A 3 -4.19 -53.20 -34.77
C ALA A 3 -2.90 -53.01 -33.96
N ILE A 4 -2.14 -51.98 -34.29
CA ILE A 4 -1.00 -51.51 -33.50
C ILE A 4 -1.60 -50.55 -32.47
N ILE A 5 -1.54 -50.92 -31.19
CA ILE A 5 -1.79 -50.02 -30.07
C ILE A 5 -0.47 -49.28 -29.83
N GLY A 6 -0.42 -48.00 -30.19
CA GLY A 6 0.67 -47.11 -29.85
C GLY A 6 0.49 -46.65 -28.41
N LEU A 7 1.44 -47.02 -27.54
CA LEU A 7 1.58 -46.46 -26.20
C LEU A 7 2.25 -45.09 -26.37
N LEU A 8 1.51 -44.00 -26.16
CA LEU A 8 2.12 -42.67 -25.99
C LEU A 8 2.76 -42.66 -24.60
N ALA A 9 4.09 -42.58 -24.53
CA ALA A 9 4.79 -42.24 -23.31
C ALA A 9 4.81 -40.71 -23.19
N LEU A 10 4.19 -40.17 -22.14
CA LEU A 10 4.44 -38.79 -21.72
C LEU A 10 5.91 -38.73 -21.27
N VAL A 11 6.69 -37.82 -21.85
CA VAL A 11 8.04 -37.50 -21.38
C VAL A 11 7.85 -36.35 -20.40
N ALA A 12 8.08 -36.59 -19.10
CA ALA A 12 8.13 -35.53 -18.10
C ALA A 12 9.30 -34.58 -18.41
N ALA A 13 9.09 -33.27 -18.25
CA ALA A 13 10.14 -32.28 -18.44
C ALA A 13 11.24 -32.50 -17.39
N GLU A 14 12.51 -32.40 -17.79
CA GLU A 14 13.63 -32.63 -16.88
C GLU A 14 13.75 -31.46 -15.89
N ILE A 15 13.62 -31.74 -14.58
CA ILE A 15 13.90 -30.76 -13.52
C ILE A 15 15.41 -30.74 -13.29
N THR A 16 16.07 -29.65 -13.69
CA THR A 16 17.50 -29.46 -13.51
C THR A 16 17.80 -28.64 -12.25
N THR A 17 19.06 -28.63 -11.83
CA THR A 17 19.52 -27.88 -10.65
C THR A 17 20.77 -27.08 -10.96
N GLU A 18 20.83 -25.83 -10.49
CA GLU A 18 22.00 -24.95 -10.59
C GLU A 18 22.32 -24.41 -9.20
N GLY A 19 23.56 -24.58 -8.71
CA GLY A 19 23.94 -24.12 -7.38
C GLY A 19 23.15 -24.76 -6.22
N GLY A 20 22.49 -25.90 -6.45
CA GLY A 20 21.59 -26.54 -5.49
C GLY A 20 20.15 -26.01 -5.52
N VAL A 21 19.86 -25.04 -6.39
CA VAL A 21 18.53 -24.47 -6.63
C VAL A 21 17.89 -25.17 -7.82
N LEU A 22 16.61 -25.55 -7.71
CA LEU A 22 15.85 -26.15 -8.81
C LEU A 22 15.56 -25.09 -9.89
N VAL A 23 15.64 -25.47 -11.17
CA VAL A 23 15.26 -24.57 -12.27
C VAL A 23 13.81 -24.84 -12.66
N GLY A 24 12.95 -23.87 -12.40
CA GLY A 24 11.53 -23.92 -12.73
C GLY A 24 11.26 -23.37 -14.13
N THR A 25 10.33 -24.02 -14.83
CA THR A 25 9.82 -23.68 -16.16
C THR A 25 8.32 -23.92 -16.18
N LYS A 26 7.62 -23.43 -17.20
CA LYS A 26 6.17 -23.67 -17.31
C LYS A 26 5.83 -25.15 -17.36
N GLU A 27 6.69 -25.97 -17.97
CA GLU A 27 6.44 -27.40 -18.16
C GLU A 27 6.66 -28.23 -16.89
N ASN A 28 7.49 -27.76 -15.94
CA ASN A 28 7.87 -28.55 -14.77
C ASN A 28 7.43 -27.95 -13.43
N PHE A 29 6.93 -26.71 -13.40
CA PHE A 29 6.66 -26.02 -12.14
C PHE A 29 5.56 -26.71 -11.30
N ASP A 30 4.51 -27.24 -11.93
CA ASP A 30 3.49 -28.04 -11.24
C ASP A 30 4.11 -29.29 -10.59
N GLU A 31 4.96 -30.00 -11.33
CA GLU A 31 5.65 -31.18 -10.81
C GLU A 31 6.61 -30.83 -9.66
N ILE A 32 7.26 -29.67 -9.71
CA ILE A 32 8.09 -29.18 -8.61
C ILE A 32 7.24 -28.93 -7.36
N LEU A 33 6.11 -28.25 -7.49
CA LEU A 33 5.22 -27.95 -6.37
C LEU A 33 4.58 -29.22 -5.78
N GLU A 34 4.14 -30.16 -6.62
CA GLU A 34 3.51 -31.41 -6.17
C GLU A 34 4.48 -32.35 -5.43
N ASN A 35 5.78 -32.31 -5.78
CA ASN A 35 6.78 -33.21 -5.22
C ASN A 35 7.49 -32.65 -3.97
N ASN A 36 7.23 -31.41 -3.58
CA ASN A 36 7.94 -30.75 -2.48
C ASN A 36 6.95 -29.98 -1.59
N ASP A 37 6.95 -30.30 -0.30
CA ASP A 37 5.99 -29.72 0.65
C ASP A 37 6.23 -28.22 0.89
N PHE A 38 7.48 -27.75 0.78
CA PHE A 38 7.85 -26.36 1.03
C PHE A 38 8.77 -25.85 -0.08
N VAL A 39 8.29 -24.89 -0.87
CA VAL A 39 9.01 -24.38 -2.04
C VAL A 39 9.09 -22.86 -1.99
N LEU A 40 10.29 -22.30 -1.88
CA LEU A 40 10.53 -20.89 -2.15
C LEU A 40 10.91 -20.73 -3.61
N VAL A 41 10.29 -19.79 -4.32
CA VAL A 41 10.54 -19.50 -5.73
C VAL A 41 11.06 -18.08 -5.87
N GLU A 42 12.21 -17.91 -6.51
CA GLU A 42 12.73 -16.63 -6.97
C GLU A 42 12.33 -16.40 -8.44
N PHE A 43 11.53 -15.37 -8.69
CA PHE A 43 11.31 -14.83 -10.04
C PHE A 43 12.37 -13.76 -10.33
N TYR A 44 13.21 -14.01 -11.33
CA TYR A 44 14.36 -13.17 -11.62
C TYR A 44 14.44 -12.77 -13.10
N ALA A 45 15.28 -11.77 -13.38
CA ALA A 45 15.69 -11.40 -14.74
C ALA A 45 17.22 -11.43 -14.85
N PRO A 46 17.81 -12.01 -15.92
CA PRO A 46 19.27 -12.16 -16.05
C PRO A 46 20.07 -10.87 -16.05
N TRP A 47 19.43 -9.75 -16.40
CA TRP A 47 20.06 -8.43 -16.45
C TRP A 47 19.92 -7.64 -15.14
N CYS A 48 19.03 -8.05 -14.23
CA CYS A 48 18.77 -7.34 -12.98
C CYS A 48 19.95 -7.44 -11.99
N GLY A 49 20.43 -6.29 -11.53
CA GLY A 49 21.53 -6.21 -10.55
C GLY A 49 21.18 -6.85 -9.21
N HIS A 50 19.96 -6.61 -8.70
CA HIS A 50 19.51 -7.18 -7.42
C HIS A 50 19.39 -8.69 -7.46
N CYS A 51 18.93 -9.28 -8.58
CA CYS A 51 18.90 -10.73 -8.78
C CYS A 51 20.32 -11.32 -8.77
N LYS A 52 21.27 -10.69 -9.49
CA LYS A 52 22.67 -11.12 -9.49
C LYS A 52 23.30 -11.09 -8.10
N SER A 53 22.93 -10.11 -7.28
CA SER A 53 23.39 -10.01 -5.89
C SER A 53 22.74 -11.07 -4.99
N LEU A 54 21.47 -11.42 -5.22
CA LEU A 54 20.74 -12.41 -4.43
C LEU A 54 21.17 -13.85 -4.76
N ALA A 55 21.44 -14.17 -6.03
CA ALA A 55 21.76 -15.51 -6.50
C ALA A 55 22.77 -16.28 -5.61
N PRO A 56 23.95 -15.74 -5.23
CA PRO A 56 24.88 -16.48 -4.36
C PRO A 56 24.34 -16.71 -2.94
N GLU A 57 23.54 -15.79 -2.39
CA GLU A 57 22.89 -15.96 -1.08
C GLU A 57 21.77 -17.01 -1.16
N TYR A 58 21.03 -17.03 -2.27
CA TYR A 58 19.97 -18.00 -2.54
C TYR A 58 20.52 -19.43 -2.70
N GLU A 59 21.61 -19.60 -3.45
CA GLU A 59 22.35 -20.87 -3.55
C GLU A 59 22.93 -21.32 -2.19
N SER A 60 23.48 -20.39 -1.42
CA SER A 60 23.98 -20.65 -0.06
C SER A 60 22.87 -21.12 0.88
N ALA A 61 21.70 -20.48 0.83
CA ALA A 61 20.51 -20.90 1.58
C ALA A 61 20.05 -22.30 1.17
N ALA A 62 20.00 -22.60 -0.14
CA ALA A 62 19.64 -23.92 -0.65
C ALA A 62 20.59 -25.00 -0.13
N GLY A 63 21.91 -24.72 -0.11
CA GLY A 63 22.92 -25.61 0.46
C GLY A 63 22.70 -25.88 1.96
N LYS A 64 22.45 -24.84 2.76
CA LYS A 64 22.18 -24.97 4.20
C LYS A 64 20.91 -25.81 4.46
N LEU A 65 19.83 -25.54 3.73
CA LEU A 65 18.56 -26.25 3.87
C LEU A 65 18.66 -27.71 3.46
N ALA A 66 19.42 -28.03 2.41
CA ALA A 66 19.66 -29.42 2.02
C ALA A 66 20.30 -30.26 3.15
N GLU A 67 21.06 -29.62 4.06
CA GLU A 67 21.67 -30.29 5.22
C GLU A 67 20.74 -30.35 6.44
N SER A 68 20.00 -29.29 6.76
CA SER A 68 19.21 -29.19 8.00
C SER A 68 17.71 -29.48 7.85
N ASN A 69 17.13 -29.14 6.70
CA ASN A 69 15.69 -29.14 6.41
C ASN A 69 15.44 -29.54 4.94
N PRO A 70 15.77 -30.79 4.57
CA PRO A 70 15.77 -31.23 3.17
C PRO A 70 14.39 -31.20 2.50
N GLU A 71 13.31 -31.11 3.26
CA GLU A 71 11.93 -30.88 2.81
C GLU A 71 11.71 -29.50 2.17
N ILE A 72 12.56 -28.52 2.47
CA ILE A 72 12.47 -27.16 1.92
C ILE A 72 13.32 -27.06 0.66
N LYS A 73 12.69 -26.68 -0.47
CA LYS A 73 13.35 -26.46 -1.75
C LYS A 73 13.35 -24.99 -2.15
N LEU A 74 14.44 -24.60 -2.80
CA LEU A 74 14.56 -23.32 -3.48
C LEU A 74 14.49 -23.55 -4.98
N VAL A 75 13.73 -22.71 -5.66
CA VAL A 75 13.49 -22.74 -7.10
C VAL A 75 13.80 -21.36 -7.65
N LYS A 76 14.36 -21.30 -8.85
CA LYS A 76 14.48 -20.05 -9.61
C LYS A 76 13.76 -20.18 -10.95
N ILE A 77 13.06 -19.13 -11.34
CA ILE A 77 12.33 -19.02 -12.60
C ILE A 77 12.77 -17.74 -13.30
N ASP A 78 13.25 -17.87 -14.53
CA ASP A 78 13.54 -16.71 -15.37
C ASP A 78 12.24 -16.13 -15.90
N ALA A 79 11.78 -15.05 -15.27
CA ALA A 79 10.53 -14.41 -15.63
C ALA A 79 10.57 -13.74 -17.02
N THR A 80 11.76 -13.57 -17.61
CA THR A 80 11.91 -13.02 -18.97
C THR A 80 11.65 -14.07 -20.05
N GLU A 81 11.81 -15.36 -19.71
CA GLU A 81 11.46 -16.48 -20.59
C GLU A 81 10.07 -17.04 -20.23
N GLU A 82 9.73 -17.05 -18.95
CA GLU A 82 8.52 -17.67 -18.38
C GLU A 82 7.44 -16.63 -18.01
N GLY A 83 7.18 -15.68 -18.91
CA GLY A 83 6.29 -14.53 -18.67
C GLY A 83 4.86 -14.92 -18.28
N ASP A 84 4.36 -16.07 -18.73
CA ASP A 84 3.04 -16.58 -18.35
C ASP A 84 2.96 -16.90 -16.84
N ILE A 85 4.01 -17.51 -16.28
CA ILE A 85 4.07 -17.82 -14.84
C ILE A 85 4.25 -16.52 -14.05
N ALA A 86 5.12 -15.63 -14.53
CA ALA A 86 5.35 -14.34 -13.87
C ALA A 86 4.06 -13.51 -13.80
N GLY A 87 3.28 -13.47 -14.89
CA GLY A 87 1.97 -12.82 -14.93
C GLY A 87 0.93 -13.50 -14.04
N GLU A 88 0.92 -14.84 -13.95
CA GLU A 88 0.02 -15.58 -13.06
C GLU A 88 0.19 -15.20 -11.58
N PHE A 89 1.41 -14.85 -11.17
CA PHE A 89 1.74 -14.51 -9.79
C PHE A 89 1.91 -13.01 -9.53
N ASP A 90 1.45 -12.15 -10.45
CA ASP A 90 1.53 -10.69 -10.33
C ASP A 90 2.96 -10.19 -10.06
N VAL A 91 3.95 -10.74 -10.77
CA VAL A 91 5.36 -10.31 -10.63
C VAL A 91 5.55 -8.95 -11.32
N GLY A 92 5.47 -7.87 -10.53
CA GLY A 92 5.65 -6.48 -11.00
C GLY A 92 7.09 -5.97 -10.99
N GLY A 93 8.05 -6.72 -10.44
CA GLY A 93 9.45 -6.31 -10.31
C GLY A 93 10.39 -7.47 -10.01
N TYR A 94 11.70 -7.22 -10.00
CA TYR A 94 12.71 -8.28 -9.81
C TYR A 94 13.78 -7.92 -8.76
N PRO A 95 14.19 -8.86 -7.90
CA PRO A 95 13.60 -10.19 -7.71
C PRO A 95 12.28 -10.12 -6.92
N THR A 96 11.33 -10.99 -7.25
CA THR A 96 10.14 -11.27 -6.43
C THR A 96 10.24 -12.70 -5.93
N LEU A 97 10.01 -12.92 -4.63
CA LEU A 97 10.11 -14.23 -4.02
C LEU A 97 8.75 -14.65 -3.45
N LYS A 98 8.31 -15.87 -3.77
CA LYS A 98 7.05 -16.44 -3.28
C LYS A 98 7.25 -17.84 -2.71
N PHE A 99 6.66 -18.09 -1.55
CA PHE A 99 6.71 -19.34 -0.83
C PHE A 99 5.41 -20.12 -0.99
N PHE A 100 5.52 -21.39 -1.33
CA PHE A 100 4.41 -22.29 -1.59
C PHE A 100 4.48 -23.46 -0.60
N LYS A 101 3.32 -23.85 -0.07
CA LYS A 101 3.17 -24.98 0.86
C LYS A 101 2.28 -26.06 0.24
N ASN A 102 2.63 -27.32 0.46
CA ASN A 102 1.83 -28.51 0.14
C ASN A 102 1.30 -28.53 -1.31
N GLY A 103 2.11 -28.09 -2.27
CA GLY A 103 1.73 -28.02 -3.69
C GLY A 103 0.61 -27.03 -4.03
N ASN A 104 0.19 -26.16 -3.10
CA ASN A 104 -0.87 -25.19 -3.35
C ASN A 104 -0.36 -24.02 -4.20
N ARG A 105 -0.42 -24.20 -5.52
CA ARG A 105 -0.05 -23.19 -6.52
C ARG A 105 -0.82 -21.87 -6.36
N ASN A 106 -2.07 -21.90 -5.90
CA ASN A 106 -2.90 -20.71 -5.83
C ASN A 106 -2.63 -19.82 -4.60
N ASN A 107 -1.76 -20.25 -3.69
CA ASN A 107 -1.49 -19.53 -2.43
C ASN A 107 0.01 -19.28 -2.23
N GLY A 108 0.62 -18.56 -3.18
CA GLY A 108 2.01 -18.13 -3.07
C GLY A 108 2.17 -16.97 -2.09
N ILE A 109 2.75 -17.24 -0.93
CA ILE A 109 3.00 -16.25 0.13
C ILE A 109 4.21 -15.41 -0.26
N GLU A 110 4.06 -14.09 -0.33
CA GLU A 110 5.20 -13.22 -0.64
C GLU A 110 6.27 -13.25 0.47
N TYR A 111 7.53 -13.37 0.06
CA TYR A 111 8.66 -13.37 0.98
C TYR A 111 9.06 -11.94 1.34
N GLY A 112 8.77 -11.54 2.58
CA GLY A 112 9.14 -10.23 3.14
C GLY A 112 10.44 -10.23 3.97
N GLY A 113 11.24 -11.29 3.93
CA GLY A 113 12.44 -11.41 4.77
C GLY A 113 13.70 -10.73 4.19
N GLY A 114 14.80 -10.78 4.95
CA GLY A 114 16.10 -10.27 4.52
C GLY A 114 16.71 -11.08 3.36
N ARG A 115 17.59 -10.45 2.57
CA ARG A 115 18.18 -11.08 1.37
C ARG A 115 19.46 -11.88 1.63
N GLN A 116 19.88 -12.04 2.88
CA GLN A 116 21.03 -12.88 3.23
C GLN A 116 20.60 -14.33 3.41
N ALA A 117 21.51 -15.28 3.18
CA ALA A 117 21.22 -16.70 3.27
C ALA A 117 20.62 -17.10 4.64
N ASP A 118 21.13 -16.55 5.75
CA ASP A 118 20.65 -16.89 7.09
C ASP A 118 19.23 -16.36 7.37
N ASP A 119 18.87 -15.21 6.80
CA ASP A 119 17.53 -14.64 6.90
C ASP A 119 16.51 -15.51 6.15
N ILE A 120 16.87 -15.95 4.93
CA ILE A 120 16.06 -16.86 4.10
C ILE A 120 15.84 -18.18 4.83
N VAL A 121 16.91 -18.80 5.34
CA VAL A 121 16.81 -20.07 6.08
C VAL A 121 15.93 -19.93 7.31
N SER A 122 16.16 -18.89 8.13
CA SER A 122 15.40 -18.68 9.37
C SER A 122 13.92 -18.46 9.10
N TRP A 123 13.60 -17.67 8.06
CA TRP A 123 12.22 -17.41 7.66
C TRP A 123 11.53 -18.68 7.16
N LEU A 124 12.22 -19.47 6.32
CA LEU A 124 11.65 -20.71 5.78
C LEU A 124 11.42 -21.77 6.85
N ILE A 125 12.38 -21.98 7.76
CA ILE A 125 12.22 -22.91 8.89
C ILE A 125 11.03 -22.51 9.75
N LYS A 126 10.84 -21.20 9.97
CA LYS A 126 9.69 -20.69 10.72
C LYS A 126 8.37 -20.98 9.99
N LYS A 127 8.31 -20.75 8.67
CA LYS A 127 7.09 -20.94 7.86
C LYS A 127 6.83 -22.39 7.44
N SER A 128 7.81 -23.29 7.56
CA SER A 128 7.69 -24.73 7.32
C SER A 128 7.54 -25.54 8.62
N GLY A 129 7.43 -24.88 9.77
CA GLY A 129 7.18 -25.53 11.05
C GLY A 129 5.82 -26.24 11.09
N PRO A 130 5.54 -27.05 12.12
CA PRO A 130 4.23 -27.67 12.26
C PRO A 130 3.15 -26.58 12.40
N ALA A 131 2.00 -26.78 11.73
CA ALA A 131 0.87 -25.85 11.76
C ALA A 131 0.45 -25.51 13.20
N ALA A 132 0.49 -26.50 14.10
CA ALA A 132 0.28 -26.32 15.52
C ALA A 132 1.39 -26.97 16.34
N ILE A 133 1.86 -26.27 17.37
CA ILE A 133 2.83 -26.80 18.33
C ILE A 133 2.14 -27.68 19.38
N GLU A 134 2.82 -28.73 19.86
CA GLU A 134 2.32 -29.51 21.00
C GLU A 134 2.78 -28.86 22.32
N LEU A 135 1.83 -28.52 23.20
CA LEU A 135 2.10 -27.98 24.53
C LEU A 135 1.85 -29.05 25.58
N SER A 136 2.92 -29.44 26.27
CA SER A 136 2.87 -30.45 27.34
C SER A 136 3.14 -29.84 28.71
N GLY A 137 2.19 -30.03 29.62
CA GLY A 137 2.28 -29.54 31.00
C GLY A 137 1.85 -28.07 31.19
N ALA A 138 1.51 -27.74 32.44
CA ALA A 138 0.97 -26.43 32.80
C ALA A 138 1.96 -25.26 32.55
N ASP A 139 3.24 -25.48 32.83
CA ASP A 139 4.26 -24.42 32.68
C ASP A 139 4.49 -24.03 31.22
N ALA A 140 4.52 -25.03 30.31
CA ALA A 140 4.66 -24.77 28.87
C ALA A 140 3.43 -24.02 28.33
N ALA A 141 2.23 -24.39 28.77
CA ALA A 141 0.99 -23.73 28.37
C ALA A 141 0.94 -22.26 28.80
N LYS A 142 1.32 -21.97 30.06
CA LYS A 142 1.43 -20.60 30.58
C LYS A 142 2.46 -19.77 29.82
N ALA A 143 3.64 -20.33 29.58
CA ALA A 143 4.70 -19.65 28.84
C ALA A 143 4.24 -19.32 27.42
N ALA A 144 3.66 -20.29 26.71
CA ALA A 144 3.16 -20.08 25.35
C ALA A 144 2.09 -18.98 25.27
N VAL A 145 1.17 -18.92 26.23
CA VAL A 145 0.16 -17.83 26.29
C VAL A 145 0.79 -16.47 26.62
N ALA A 146 1.86 -16.42 27.41
CA ALA A 146 2.55 -15.18 27.74
C ALA A 146 3.49 -14.69 26.62
N ASP A 147 4.07 -15.61 25.86
CA ASP A 147 5.08 -15.33 24.82
C ASP A 147 4.45 -14.99 23.45
N ASN A 148 3.13 -15.14 23.29
CA ASN A 148 2.41 -14.86 22.05
C ASN A 148 1.33 -13.80 22.30
N ASP A 149 1.28 -12.77 21.46
CA ASP A 149 0.19 -11.77 21.50
C ASP A 149 -1.17 -12.39 21.22
N VAL A 150 -1.20 -13.42 20.37
CA VAL A 150 -2.37 -14.26 20.09
C VAL A 150 -1.92 -15.71 19.95
N ILE A 151 -2.58 -16.62 20.67
CA ILE A 151 -2.42 -18.06 20.50
C ILE A 151 -3.78 -18.76 20.51
N VAL A 152 -3.98 -19.67 19.57
CA VAL A 152 -5.20 -20.47 19.44
C VAL A 152 -4.88 -21.88 19.89
N VAL A 153 -5.65 -22.41 20.81
CA VAL A 153 -5.38 -23.72 21.41
C VAL A 153 -6.57 -24.65 21.28
N ILE A 154 -6.30 -25.95 21.13
CA ILE A 154 -7.31 -27.01 21.19
C ILE A 154 -6.92 -28.08 22.21
N ASN A 155 -7.89 -28.55 23.00
CA ASN A 155 -7.71 -29.75 23.82
C ASN A 155 -8.15 -30.99 23.02
N GLY A 156 -7.24 -31.58 22.25
CA GLY A 156 -7.50 -32.78 21.46
C GLY A 156 -6.94 -32.67 20.04
N LYS A 157 -7.34 -33.61 19.18
CA LYS A 157 -6.96 -33.63 17.76
C LYS A 157 -8.17 -33.30 16.89
N SER A 158 -8.00 -32.42 15.91
CA SER A 158 -8.98 -32.07 14.89
C SER A 158 -8.24 -31.77 13.59
N ASP A 159 -8.67 -32.36 12.48
CA ASP A 159 -8.08 -32.13 11.17
C ASP A 159 -8.47 -30.72 10.67
N GLU A 160 -9.66 -30.25 11.02
CA GLU A 160 -10.18 -28.92 10.73
C GLU A 160 -9.40 -27.82 11.46
N PHE A 161 -9.03 -28.05 12.72
CA PHE A 161 -8.16 -27.15 13.47
C PHE A 161 -6.76 -27.06 12.86
N MET A 162 -6.20 -28.19 12.42
CA MET A 162 -4.90 -28.22 11.76
C MET A 162 -4.95 -27.50 10.40
N ALA A 163 -6.01 -27.70 9.63
CA ALA A 163 -6.21 -27.00 8.35
C ALA A 163 -6.38 -25.49 8.53
N ALA A 164 -7.09 -25.06 9.59
CA ALA A 164 -7.15 -23.64 9.96
C ALA A 164 -5.76 -23.12 10.38
N ALA A 165 -5.02 -23.86 11.20
CA ALA A 165 -3.67 -23.50 11.60
C ALA A 165 -2.73 -23.30 10.39
N ASP A 166 -2.80 -24.20 9.40
CA ASP A 166 -2.02 -24.13 8.15
C ASP A 166 -2.36 -22.91 7.29
N SER A 167 -3.56 -22.35 7.46
CA SER A 167 -4.06 -21.22 6.69
C SER A 167 -3.84 -19.86 7.39
N ASN A 168 -3.46 -19.88 8.68
CA ASN A 168 -3.33 -18.67 9.51
C ASN A 168 -1.90 -18.55 10.08
N ASP A 169 -0.90 -18.45 9.20
CA ASP A 169 0.53 -18.49 9.55
C ASP A 169 1.06 -17.34 10.42
N ASP A 170 0.23 -16.33 10.67
CA ASP A 170 0.59 -15.16 11.49
C ASP A 170 0.11 -15.30 12.94
N VAL A 171 -0.61 -16.37 13.25
CA VAL A 171 -1.10 -16.71 14.59
C VAL A 171 -0.56 -18.06 15.00
N THR A 172 -0.09 -18.19 16.24
CA THR A 172 0.39 -19.46 16.77
C THR A 172 -0.80 -20.36 17.11
N PHE A 173 -0.79 -21.60 16.62
CA PHE A 173 -1.75 -22.63 17.01
C PHE A 173 -1.08 -23.67 17.89
N ALA A 174 -1.81 -24.24 18.85
CA ALA A 174 -1.29 -25.27 19.73
C ALA A 174 -2.31 -26.36 20.10
N ILE A 175 -1.79 -27.58 20.24
CA ILE A 175 -2.53 -28.73 20.77
C ILE A 175 -2.09 -28.96 22.21
N LEU A 176 -3.07 -29.03 23.12
CA LEU A 176 -2.85 -29.19 24.55
C LEU A 176 -2.90 -30.67 24.96
N ASP A 177 -1.99 -31.07 25.84
CA ASP A 177 -2.18 -32.28 26.64
C ASP A 177 -3.15 -32.06 27.82
N GLU A 178 -3.43 -33.12 28.59
CA GLU A 178 -4.40 -33.09 29.69
C GLU A 178 -4.03 -32.07 30.78
N GLU A 179 -2.74 -31.91 31.08
CA GLU A 179 -2.26 -30.99 32.12
C GLU A 179 -2.28 -29.53 31.64
N ALA A 180 -1.84 -29.28 30.40
CA ALA A 180 -1.93 -27.99 29.74
C ALA A 180 -3.39 -27.52 29.59
N ALA A 181 -4.29 -28.42 29.19
CA ALA A 181 -5.72 -28.13 29.05
C ALA A 181 -6.39 -27.82 30.40
N ALA A 182 -6.00 -28.52 31.47
CA ALA A 182 -6.50 -28.23 32.82
C ALA A 182 -6.03 -26.85 33.32
N GLU A 183 -4.77 -26.48 33.05
CA GLU A 183 -4.23 -25.17 33.40
C GLU A 183 -4.95 -24.03 32.65
N LEU A 184 -5.10 -24.16 31.34
CA LEU A 184 -5.78 -23.17 30.51
C LEU A 184 -7.32 -23.25 30.60
N LYS A 185 -7.87 -24.24 31.31
CA LYS A 185 -9.32 -24.49 31.45
C LYS A 185 -10.01 -24.62 30.09
N VAL A 186 -9.44 -25.44 29.21
CA VAL A 186 -10.00 -25.74 27.89
C VAL A 186 -10.56 -27.15 27.92
N ASP A 187 -11.89 -27.27 27.80
CA ASP A 187 -12.56 -28.57 27.83
C ASP A 187 -12.20 -29.43 26.60
N ALA A 188 -12.33 -30.75 26.73
CA ALA A 188 -11.99 -31.69 25.65
C ALA A 188 -12.77 -31.39 24.36
N GLY A 189 -12.06 -31.34 23.24
CA GLY A 189 -12.56 -30.98 21.92
C GLY A 189 -12.94 -29.51 21.76
N LYS A 190 -12.58 -28.64 22.69
CA LYS A 190 -12.84 -27.19 22.59
C LYS A 190 -11.61 -26.42 22.15
N ILE A 191 -11.89 -25.35 21.42
CA ILE A 191 -10.91 -24.38 20.94
C ILE A 191 -11.07 -23.10 21.76
N ALA A 192 -9.96 -22.49 22.15
CA ALA A 192 -9.92 -21.18 22.78
C ALA A 192 -8.80 -20.34 22.17
N LEU A 193 -9.05 -19.04 22.01
CA LEU A 193 -8.04 -18.06 21.64
C LEU A 193 -7.66 -17.28 22.90
N PHE A 194 -6.36 -17.15 23.14
CA PHE A 194 -5.78 -16.29 24.17
C PHE A 194 -5.09 -15.12 23.51
N LYS A 195 -5.19 -13.95 24.15
CA LYS A 195 -4.58 -12.71 23.66
C LYS A 195 -4.07 -11.84 24.79
N THR A 196 -3.09 -10.98 24.50
CA THR A 196 -2.49 -10.05 25.47
C THR A 196 -3.30 -8.76 25.65
N PHE A 197 -4.36 -8.58 24.86
CA PHE A 197 -5.23 -7.40 24.82
C PHE A 197 -6.71 -7.74 25.03
N ASP A 198 -7.53 -6.71 25.22
CA ASP A 198 -8.98 -6.79 25.44
C ASP A 198 -9.37 -7.77 26.58
N ASP A 199 -10.29 -8.69 26.30
CA ASP A 199 -10.81 -9.68 27.27
C ASP A 199 -9.79 -10.81 27.58
N GLY A 200 -8.67 -10.85 26.87
CA GLY A 200 -7.56 -11.80 27.08
C GLY A 200 -7.85 -13.26 26.70
N ARG A 201 -9.13 -13.64 26.56
CA ARG A 201 -9.55 -14.97 26.12
C ARG A 201 -10.91 -14.92 25.44
N VAL A 202 -11.05 -15.71 24.38
CA VAL A 202 -12.33 -15.98 23.72
C VAL A 202 -12.46 -17.48 23.44
N ASP A 203 -13.55 -18.09 23.94
CA ASP A 203 -13.85 -19.50 23.67
C ASP A 203 -14.60 -19.63 22.35
N TYR A 204 -14.15 -20.54 21.49
CA TYR A 204 -14.79 -20.78 20.20
C TYR A 204 -16.11 -21.53 20.37
N THR A 205 -17.16 -21.02 19.72
CA THR A 205 -18.51 -21.60 19.76
C THR A 205 -19.13 -21.83 18.38
N GLY A 206 -18.35 -21.60 17.31
CA GLY A 206 -18.78 -21.80 15.93
C GLY A 206 -18.85 -23.27 15.51
N ALA A 207 -19.04 -23.49 14.21
CA ALA A 207 -19.09 -24.82 13.62
C ALA A 207 -17.69 -25.45 13.51
N ASP A 208 -17.62 -26.78 13.51
CA ASP A 208 -16.35 -27.50 13.41
C ASP A 208 -15.91 -27.59 11.93
N SER A 209 -15.42 -26.47 11.40
CA SER A 209 -14.90 -26.36 10.03
C SER A 209 -13.67 -25.46 10.00
N ALA A 210 -12.72 -25.74 9.10
CA ALA A 210 -11.50 -24.95 8.97
C ALA A 210 -11.79 -23.48 8.63
N ASP A 211 -12.80 -23.23 7.80
CA ASP A 211 -13.21 -21.89 7.38
C ASP A 211 -13.80 -21.11 8.55
N ASP A 212 -14.69 -21.72 9.34
CA ASP A 212 -15.32 -21.07 10.49
C ASP A 212 -14.31 -20.82 11.63
N ILE A 213 -13.31 -21.70 11.80
CA ILE A 213 -12.21 -21.50 12.75
C ILE A 213 -11.31 -20.36 12.26
N SER A 214 -10.95 -20.33 10.98
CA SER A 214 -10.11 -19.27 10.40
C SER A 214 -10.79 -17.90 10.50
N ALA A 215 -12.08 -17.82 10.16
CA ALA A 215 -12.86 -16.59 10.31
C ALA A 215 -12.89 -16.11 11.77
N PHE A 216 -13.05 -17.03 12.72
CA PHE A 216 -12.96 -16.71 14.14
C PHE A 216 -11.59 -16.15 14.52
N VAL A 217 -10.50 -16.81 14.12
CA VAL A 217 -9.13 -16.38 14.41
C VAL A 217 -8.87 -15.00 13.83
N ASN A 218 -9.19 -14.76 12.57
CA ASN A 218 -9.03 -13.45 11.92
C ASN A 218 -9.85 -12.35 12.61
N SER A 219 -11.07 -12.67 13.08
CA SER A 219 -11.91 -11.69 13.77
C SER A 219 -11.46 -11.36 15.20
N GLU A 220 -10.72 -12.28 15.84
CA GLU A 220 -10.35 -12.19 17.26
C GLU A 220 -8.88 -11.90 17.51
N SER A 221 -8.03 -12.04 16.48
CA SER A 221 -6.57 -11.80 16.52
C SER A 221 -6.18 -10.33 16.43
N LEU A 222 -7.11 -9.45 16.06
CA LEU A 222 -6.91 -8.01 16.09
C LEU A 222 -7.44 -7.41 17.41
N PRO A 223 -6.71 -6.46 18.02
CA PRO A 223 -7.23 -5.73 19.15
C PRO A 223 -8.40 -4.84 18.72
N LEU A 224 -9.33 -4.59 19.65
CA LEU A 224 -10.44 -3.66 19.40
C LEU A 224 -9.96 -2.29 18.93
N VAL A 225 -8.81 -1.84 19.44
CA VAL A 225 -8.11 -0.64 18.99
C VAL A 225 -6.67 -1.02 18.70
N SER A 226 -6.26 -0.90 17.43
CA SER A 226 -4.88 -1.15 17.00
C SER A 226 -4.05 0.12 17.10
N GLU A 227 -2.82 0.03 17.60
CA GLU A 227 -1.87 1.13 17.47
C GLU A 227 -1.21 1.06 16.09
N PHE A 228 -1.09 2.17 15.38
CA PHE A 228 -0.35 2.26 14.13
C PHE A 228 1.16 2.34 14.39
N ASN A 229 1.91 1.42 13.79
CA ASN A 229 3.37 1.40 13.73
C ASN A 229 3.82 0.47 12.58
N ASP A 230 5.12 0.33 12.36
CA ASP A 230 5.68 -0.49 11.27
C ASP A 230 5.24 -1.97 11.31
N GLU A 231 4.98 -2.52 12.50
CA GLU A 231 4.57 -3.93 12.65
C GLU A 231 3.08 -4.14 12.38
N THR A 232 2.24 -3.17 12.75
CA THR A 232 0.79 -3.26 12.61
C THR A 232 0.26 -2.68 11.31
N ALA A 233 0.99 -1.76 10.67
CA ALA A 233 0.57 -1.09 9.44
C ALA A 233 0.20 -2.08 8.31
N PRO A 234 0.99 -3.13 8.01
CA PRO A 234 0.59 -4.11 6.98
C PRO A 234 -0.72 -4.82 7.32
N LYS A 235 -1.00 -5.07 8.61
CA LYS A 235 -2.24 -5.73 9.06
C LYS A 235 -3.44 -4.78 9.02
N ILE A 236 -3.22 -3.51 9.36
CA ILE A 236 -4.24 -2.46 9.32
C ILE A 236 -4.68 -2.24 7.87
N PHE A 237 -3.73 -2.04 6.94
CA PHE A 237 -4.03 -1.61 5.57
C PHE A 237 -4.06 -2.74 4.53
N GLY A 238 -3.54 -3.92 4.85
CA GLY A 238 -3.58 -5.10 3.98
C GLY A 238 -4.72 -6.07 4.28
N GLY A 239 -5.53 -5.81 5.32
CA GLY A 239 -6.66 -6.65 5.69
C GLY A 239 -7.94 -6.37 4.87
N ASP A 240 -8.94 -7.26 5.02
CA ASP A 240 -10.23 -7.15 4.31
C ASP A 240 -11.12 -6.01 4.82
N ILE A 241 -10.83 -5.46 6.00
CA ILE A 241 -11.59 -4.35 6.58
C ILE A 241 -11.08 -3.05 5.97
N THR A 242 -11.83 -2.48 5.04
CA THR A 242 -11.40 -1.29 4.30
C THR A 242 -11.87 0.04 4.91
N GLN A 243 -12.68 -0.01 5.97
CA GLN A 243 -13.13 1.18 6.69
C GLN A 243 -12.40 1.31 8.03
N HIS A 244 -11.64 2.38 8.23
CA HIS A 244 -10.91 2.62 9.48
C HIS A 244 -11.28 3.96 10.12
N VAL A 245 -11.42 3.97 11.45
CA VAL A 245 -11.48 5.18 12.26
C VAL A 245 -10.10 5.39 12.90
N LEU A 246 -9.47 6.51 12.60
CA LEU A 246 -8.16 6.90 13.11
C LEU A 246 -8.32 7.97 14.19
N LEU A 247 -7.79 7.70 15.38
CA LEU A 247 -7.60 8.66 16.46
C LEU A 247 -6.12 9.07 16.48
N PHE A 248 -5.86 10.30 16.08
CA PHE A 248 -4.56 10.94 16.23
C PHE A 248 -4.50 11.53 17.63
N ALA A 249 -3.69 10.96 18.51
CA ALA A 249 -3.55 11.45 19.88
C ALA A 249 -2.13 11.24 20.39
N ALA A 250 -1.55 12.25 21.03
CA ALA A 250 -0.26 12.13 21.71
C ALA A 250 -0.43 11.33 23.01
N LYS A 251 0.38 10.28 23.24
CA LYS A 251 0.38 9.54 24.52
C LYS A 251 0.78 10.40 25.71
N SER A 252 1.53 11.48 25.46
CA SER A 252 1.91 12.47 26.46
C SER A 252 0.76 13.41 26.87
N ASP A 253 -0.34 13.45 26.11
CA ASP A 253 -1.49 14.31 26.40
C ASP A 253 -2.36 13.76 27.54
N GLY A 254 -2.85 14.65 28.40
CA GLY A 254 -3.64 14.29 29.57
C GLY A 254 -5.02 13.69 29.25
N THR A 255 -5.50 13.82 28.02
CA THR A 255 -6.78 13.27 27.55
C THR A 255 -6.64 11.93 26.83
N TYR A 256 -5.41 11.43 26.61
CA TYR A 256 -5.16 10.19 25.86
C TYR A 256 -5.96 9.00 26.39
N ASP A 257 -5.89 8.73 27.70
CA ASP A 257 -6.58 7.58 28.31
C ASP A 257 -8.11 7.66 28.16
N GLU A 258 -8.68 8.88 28.25
CA GLU A 258 -10.12 9.11 28.07
C GLU A 258 -10.54 8.89 26.61
N ASN A 259 -9.78 9.44 25.66
CA ASN A 259 -10.02 9.29 24.22
C ASN A 259 -9.88 7.83 23.78
N TYR A 260 -8.85 7.13 24.27
CA TYR A 260 -8.64 5.70 24.02
C TYR A 260 -9.81 4.86 24.58
N ALA A 261 -10.26 5.15 25.81
CA ALA A 261 -11.40 4.45 26.41
C ALA A 261 -12.71 4.69 25.65
N ALA A 262 -12.94 5.92 25.19
CA ALA A 262 -14.07 6.27 24.33
C ALA A 262 -14.02 5.49 23.01
N MET A 263 -12.85 5.42 22.37
CA MET A 263 -12.62 4.69 21.14
C MET A 263 -12.84 3.18 21.31
N SER A 264 -12.25 2.58 22.34
CA SER A 264 -12.44 1.16 22.66
C SER A 264 -13.90 0.83 22.95
N THR A 265 -14.65 1.75 23.56
CA THR A 265 -16.09 1.56 23.80
C THR A 265 -16.88 1.54 22.49
N ALA A 266 -16.62 2.47 21.57
CA ALA A 266 -17.27 2.51 20.27
C ALA A 266 -16.91 1.30 19.40
N ALA A 267 -15.63 0.90 19.38
CA ALA A 267 -15.10 -0.17 18.54
C ALA A 267 -15.82 -1.52 18.74
N LYS A 268 -16.36 -1.77 19.95
CA LYS A 268 -17.11 -3.00 20.27
C LYS A 268 -18.30 -3.23 19.36
N ASP A 269 -19.00 -2.17 18.96
CA ASP A 269 -20.21 -2.27 18.14
C ASP A 269 -19.91 -2.52 16.65
N PHE A 270 -18.66 -2.30 16.23
CA PHE A 270 -18.22 -2.37 14.83
C PHE A 270 -17.17 -3.45 14.56
N LYS A 271 -16.98 -4.38 15.50
CA LYS A 271 -16.02 -5.47 15.37
C LYS A 271 -16.21 -6.25 14.07
N GLY A 272 -15.12 -6.45 13.33
CA GLY A 272 -15.11 -7.15 12.04
C GLY A 272 -15.70 -6.34 10.87
N LYS A 273 -16.10 -5.08 11.08
CA LYS A 273 -16.65 -4.20 10.04
C LYS A 273 -15.88 -2.90 9.88
N THR A 274 -15.38 -2.36 10.98
CA THR A 274 -14.58 -1.13 10.99
C THR A 274 -13.43 -1.30 11.95
N LEU A 275 -12.22 -1.00 11.49
CA LEU A 275 -11.04 -1.05 12.32
C LEU A 275 -10.86 0.28 13.03
N PHE A 276 -10.56 0.25 14.32
CA PHE A 276 -10.26 1.45 15.10
C PHE A 276 -8.76 1.47 15.35
N VAL A 277 -8.12 2.58 14.98
CA VAL A 277 -6.68 2.72 14.96
C VAL A 277 -6.28 3.97 15.74
N VAL A 278 -5.28 3.88 16.61
CA VAL A 278 -4.65 5.02 17.26
C VAL A 278 -3.32 5.29 16.59
N VAL A 279 -3.08 6.56 16.24
CA VAL A 279 -1.81 7.06 15.73
C VAL A 279 -1.23 7.97 16.80
N ASP A 280 -0.07 7.58 17.36
CA ASP A 280 0.60 8.37 18.39
C ASP A 280 1.24 9.61 17.77
N CYS A 281 0.75 10.80 18.15
CA CYS A 281 1.28 12.07 17.64
C CYS A 281 2.65 12.46 18.25
N ASP A 282 3.13 11.74 19.27
CA ASP A 282 4.47 11.96 19.84
C ASP A 282 5.58 11.29 19.00
N VAL A 283 5.22 10.37 18.10
CA VAL A 283 6.16 9.61 17.26
C VAL A 283 6.39 10.36 15.95
N GLU A 284 7.63 10.80 15.72
CA GLU A 284 8.02 11.59 14.53
C GLU A 284 7.76 10.86 13.20
N ASP A 285 7.97 9.53 13.17
CA ASP A 285 7.73 8.68 12.00
C ASP A 285 6.25 8.67 11.56
N ASN A 286 5.32 9.03 12.46
CA ASN A 286 3.90 9.13 12.13
C ASN A 286 3.54 10.45 11.41
N SER A 287 4.44 11.44 11.33
CA SER A 287 4.21 12.75 10.71
C SER A 287 3.61 12.65 9.30
N ARG A 288 4.13 11.74 8.47
CA ARG A 288 3.62 11.50 7.12
C ARG A 288 2.17 11.03 7.10
N VAL A 289 1.74 10.26 8.10
CA VAL A 289 0.35 9.84 8.24
C VAL A 289 -0.51 11.02 8.66
N LEU A 290 -0.05 11.88 9.58
CA LEU A 290 -0.77 13.10 9.94
C LEU A 290 -0.97 14.01 8.69
N GLU A 291 0.11 14.27 7.95
CA GLU A 291 0.09 15.09 6.72
C GLU A 291 -0.90 14.52 5.70
N PHE A 292 -0.92 13.20 5.53
CA PHE A 292 -1.87 12.53 4.65
C PHE A 292 -3.34 12.79 5.00
N PHE A 293 -3.64 13.09 6.26
CA PHE A 293 -4.98 13.44 6.72
C PHE A 293 -5.19 14.96 6.91
N GLY A 294 -4.24 15.77 6.43
CA GLY A 294 -4.26 17.22 6.57
C GLY A 294 -4.13 17.67 8.03
N LEU A 295 -3.35 16.93 8.81
CA LEU A 295 -3.11 17.19 10.21
C LEU A 295 -1.62 17.49 10.44
N THR A 296 -1.36 18.27 11.47
CA THR A 296 -0.05 18.41 12.11
C THR A 296 -0.19 17.99 13.57
N GLN A 297 0.93 17.90 14.29
CA GLN A 297 0.94 17.58 15.72
C GLN A 297 0.08 18.57 16.54
N GLU A 298 -0.02 19.84 16.11
CA GLU A 298 -0.83 20.87 16.77
C GLU A 298 -2.34 20.59 16.68
N ASN A 299 -2.77 19.75 15.74
CA ASN A 299 -4.16 19.36 15.60
C ASN A 299 -4.55 18.19 16.52
N CYS A 300 -3.61 17.54 17.19
CA CYS A 300 -3.91 16.42 18.08
C CYS A 300 -4.51 16.92 19.43
N PRO A 301 -5.54 16.24 19.99
CA PRO A 301 -6.16 15.04 19.46
C PRO A 301 -7.19 15.31 18.35
N ALA A 302 -7.22 14.46 17.33
CA ALA A 302 -8.17 14.55 16.21
C ALA A 302 -8.64 13.16 15.75
N VAL A 303 -9.82 13.11 15.12
CA VAL A 303 -10.38 11.88 14.54
C VAL A 303 -10.58 12.05 13.03
N ARG A 304 -10.30 10.98 12.28
CA ARG A 304 -10.66 10.83 10.86
C ARG A 304 -11.25 9.45 10.64
N LEU A 305 -12.06 9.33 9.60
CA LEU A 305 -12.44 8.03 9.05
C LEU A 305 -11.93 7.95 7.62
N ILE A 306 -11.41 6.80 7.22
CA ILE A 306 -10.99 6.51 5.85
C ILE A 306 -11.75 5.28 5.35
N GLN A 307 -12.19 5.33 4.10
CA GLN A 307 -12.70 4.20 3.33
C GLN A 307 -11.74 3.94 2.18
N MET A 308 -11.22 2.73 2.14
CA MET A 308 -10.36 2.20 1.09
C MET A 308 -11.20 1.33 0.16
N GLY A 309 -10.94 1.39 -1.14
CA GLY A 309 -11.73 0.73 -2.19
C GLY A 309 -11.31 1.25 -3.56
N ASP A 310 -12.18 1.18 -4.56
CA ASP A 310 -11.92 1.70 -5.91
C ASP A 310 -11.47 3.17 -5.90
N SER A 311 -12.00 3.96 -4.96
CA SER A 311 -11.54 5.31 -4.67
C SER A 311 -11.41 5.51 -3.17
N MET A 312 -10.28 6.06 -2.74
CA MET A 312 -10.07 6.39 -1.35
C MET A 312 -10.88 7.63 -0.94
N ALA A 313 -11.61 7.53 0.16
CA ALA A 313 -12.38 8.64 0.72
C ALA A 313 -12.02 8.87 2.19
N LYS A 314 -11.73 10.12 2.53
CA LYS A 314 -11.46 10.56 3.91
C LYS A 314 -12.67 11.32 4.43
N PHE A 315 -12.93 11.24 5.73
CA PHE A 315 -14.07 11.87 6.38
C PHE A 315 -13.64 12.50 7.70
N LYS A 316 -14.26 13.63 8.04
CA LYS A 316 -14.06 14.35 9.31
C LYS A 316 -15.36 14.28 10.12
N PRO A 317 -15.30 14.06 11.45
CA PRO A 317 -16.48 14.15 12.30
C PRO A 317 -17.07 15.57 12.30
N GLU A 318 -18.39 15.65 12.49
CA GLU A 318 -19.12 16.93 12.60
C GLU A 318 -18.78 17.70 13.90
N THR A 319 -18.21 17.01 14.89
CA THR A 319 -17.80 17.56 16.19
C THR A 319 -16.36 17.20 16.50
N GLU A 320 -15.69 18.06 17.27
CA GLU A 320 -14.34 17.80 17.80
C GLU A 320 -14.37 16.99 19.10
N GLU A 321 -15.55 16.74 19.69
CA GLU A 321 -15.68 15.91 20.87
C GLU A 321 -15.37 14.44 20.55
N ILE A 322 -14.47 13.84 21.34
CA ILE A 322 -14.08 12.43 21.21
C ILE A 322 -14.78 11.64 22.31
N THR A 323 -15.93 11.05 21.97
CA THR A 323 -16.73 10.22 22.88
C THR A 323 -17.17 8.96 22.13
N ALA A 324 -17.54 7.90 22.87
CA ALA A 324 -18.05 6.69 22.22
C ALA A 324 -19.23 7.01 21.28
N THR A 325 -20.15 7.88 21.71
CA THR A 325 -21.30 8.33 20.92
C THR A 325 -20.90 9.10 19.66
N SER A 326 -19.93 10.02 19.75
CA SER A 326 -19.52 10.79 18.57
C SER A 326 -18.77 9.93 17.55
N LEU A 327 -17.97 8.96 18.01
CA LEU A 327 -17.31 7.97 17.16
C LEU A 327 -18.30 7.01 16.48
N THR A 328 -19.29 6.49 17.22
CA THR A 328 -20.40 5.70 16.64
C THR A 328 -21.16 6.51 15.58
N SER A 329 -21.47 7.77 15.88
CA SER A 329 -22.19 8.65 14.94
C SER A 329 -21.37 8.96 13.68
N LEU A 330 -20.04 9.05 13.80
CA LEU A 330 -19.16 9.20 12.64
C LEU A 330 -19.28 7.99 11.69
N VAL A 331 -19.17 6.78 12.23
CA VAL A 331 -19.27 5.55 11.42
C VAL A 331 -20.65 5.44 10.77
N GLU A 332 -21.72 5.54 11.55
CA GLU A 332 -23.10 5.43 11.03
C GLU A 332 -23.43 6.57 10.05
N GLY A 333 -22.90 7.77 10.29
CA GLY A 333 -23.07 8.93 9.43
C GLY A 333 -22.42 8.73 8.05
N VAL A 334 -21.22 8.13 8.01
CA VAL A 334 -20.55 7.77 6.75
C VAL A 334 -21.29 6.63 6.05
N GLU A 335 -21.66 5.57 6.77
CA GLU A 335 -22.38 4.42 6.20
C GLU A 335 -23.75 4.81 5.59
N SER A 336 -24.43 5.78 6.21
CA SER A 336 -25.71 6.30 5.72
C SER A 336 -25.58 7.40 4.65
N GLY A 337 -24.37 7.90 4.40
CA GLY A 337 -24.10 9.04 3.53
C GLY A 337 -24.51 10.40 4.10
N ALA A 338 -24.84 10.48 5.39
CA ALA A 338 -25.12 11.74 6.08
C ALA A 338 -23.85 12.59 6.28
N ILE A 339 -22.69 11.94 6.46
CA ILE A 339 -21.38 12.59 6.49
C ILE A 339 -20.74 12.40 5.11
N THR A 340 -20.49 13.51 4.41
CA THR A 340 -19.89 13.50 3.08
C THR A 340 -18.37 13.44 3.15
N ARG A 341 -17.74 13.03 2.05
CA ARG A 341 -16.27 13.01 1.91
C ARG A 341 -15.68 14.37 2.28
N HIS A 342 -14.63 14.34 3.08
CA HIS A 342 -13.79 15.48 3.38
C HIS A 342 -12.67 15.54 2.36
N LEU A 343 -12.67 16.60 1.55
CA LEU A 343 -11.60 16.91 0.61
C LEU A 343 -10.58 17.80 1.32
N MET A 344 -9.31 17.41 1.23
CA MET A 344 -8.22 18.22 1.76
C MET A 344 -8.09 19.52 0.96
N SER A 345 -7.77 20.60 1.66
CA SER A 345 -7.47 21.88 1.02
C SER A 345 -6.56 22.71 1.89
N GLU A 346 -5.57 23.31 1.27
CA GLU A 346 -4.82 24.43 1.83
C GLU A 346 -5.73 25.65 2.07
N ASP A 347 -5.22 26.67 2.74
CA ASP A 347 -5.91 27.96 2.81
C ASP A 347 -5.84 28.69 1.47
N ILE A 348 -6.91 29.43 1.16
CA ILE A 348 -6.92 30.27 -0.04
C ILE A 348 -5.79 31.30 0.12
N PRO A 349 -4.85 31.41 -0.85
CA PRO A 349 -3.77 32.37 -0.79
C PRO A 349 -4.26 33.80 -0.54
N GLU A 350 -3.54 34.57 0.26
CA GLU A 350 -3.92 35.97 0.57
C GLU A 350 -3.99 36.86 -0.68
N SER A 351 -3.22 36.51 -1.72
CA SER A 351 -3.22 37.15 -3.04
C SER A 351 -3.01 36.13 -4.15
N ASN A 352 -3.66 36.38 -5.29
CA ASN A 352 -3.51 35.65 -6.55
C ASN A 352 -3.14 36.61 -7.69
N ASP A 353 -2.35 37.66 -7.41
CA ASP A 353 -1.97 38.70 -8.38
C ASP A 353 -0.88 38.26 -9.38
N GLY A 354 -0.42 37.01 -9.28
CA GLY A 354 0.58 36.43 -10.17
C GLY A 354 0.02 36.08 -11.55
N PRO A 355 0.89 35.81 -12.54
CA PRO A 355 0.48 35.43 -13.90
C PRO A 355 -0.20 34.05 -13.96
N VAL A 356 0.04 33.20 -12.95
CA VAL A 356 -0.60 31.89 -12.80
C VAL A 356 -1.37 31.91 -11.50
N PHE A 357 -2.67 31.63 -11.57
CA PHE A 357 -3.59 31.63 -10.44
C PHE A 357 -3.39 30.38 -9.59
N THR A 358 -3.31 30.52 -8.27
CA THR A 358 -3.21 29.36 -7.37
C THR A 358 -4.60 28.92 -6.95
N ILE A 359 -4.93 27.67 -7.31
CA ILE A 359 -6.13 26.97 -6.88
C ILE A 359 -5.79 26.04 -5.70
N VAL A 360 -6.67 26.01 -4.71
CA VAL A 360 -6.69 25.08 -3.58
C VAL A 360 -8.08 24.42 -3.54
N GLY A 361 -8.27 23.35 -2.78
CA GLY A 361 -9.56 22.64 -2.74
C GLY A 361 -10.76 23.56 -2.39
N LYS A 362 -10.56 24.57 -1.53
CA LYS A 362 -11.59 25.53 -1.09
C LYS A 362 -12.11 26.47 -2.19
N ASN A 363 -11.31 26.79 -3.20
CA ASN A 363 -11.70 27.68 -4.31
C ASN A 363 -11.79 26.95 -5.66
N PHE A 364 -11.51 25.65 -5.70
CA PHE A 364 -11.50 24.85 -6.92
C PHE A 364 -12.83 24.93 -7.66
N GLU A 365 -13.94 24.49 -7.04
CA GLU A 365 -15.25 24.42 -7.71
C GLU A 365 -15.73 25.79 -8.21
N GLU A 366 -15.58 26.83 -7.40
CA GLU A 366 -15.98 28.20 -7.80
C GLU A 366 -15.16 28.69 -9.00
N THR A 367 -13.88 28.33 -9.07
CA THR A 367 -12.98 28.78 -10.15
C THR A 367 -13.21 28.01 -11.43
N VAL A 368 -13.25 26.67 -11.37
CA VAL A 368 -13.31 25.83 -12.57
C VAL A 368 -14.70 25.74 -13.19
N ASN A 369 -15.77 25.98 -12.41
CA ASN A 369 -17.15 25.95 -12.89
C ASN A 369 -17.68 27.35 -13.26
N ASP A 370 -16.85 28.40 -13.30
CA ASP A 370 -17.30 29.72 -13.79
C ASP A 370 -17.63 29.62 -15.30
N PRO A 371 -18.91 29.73 -15.71
CA PRO A 371 -19.30 29.51 -17.10
C PRO A 371 -18.79 30.62 -18.05
N ALA A 372 -18.20 31.69 -17.52
CA ALA A 372 -17.59 32.76 -18.30
C ALA A 372 -16.08 32.55 -18.57
N LYS A 373 -15.46 31.53 -17.96
CA LYS A 373 -14.00 31.35 -17.98
C LYS A 373 -13.62 30.02 -18.63
N HIS A 374 -12.55 30.07 -19.41
CA HIS A 374 -11.74 28.91 -19.71
C HIS A 374 -10.67 28.79 -18.62
N VAL A 375 -10.57 27.65 -17.95
CA VAL A 375 -9.52 27.40 -16.95
C VAL A 375 -8.61 26.29 -17.43
N LEU A 376 -7.32 26.60 -17.64
CA LEU A 376 -6.28 25.59 -17.81
C LEU A 376 -5.59 25.39 -16.46
N LEU A 377 -5.73 24.19 -15.88
CA LEU A 377 -5.23 23.87 -14.55
C LEU A 377 -4.15 22.80 -14.61
N GLU A 378 -2.97 23.15 -14.10
CA GLU A 378 -1.89 22.23 -13.81
C GLU A 378 -2.05 21.65 -12.40
N PHE A 379 -2.20 20.33 -12.31
CA PHE A 379 -2.06 19.56 -11.07
C PHE A 379 -0.61 19.12 -10.95
N TYR A 380 0.13 19.78 -10.08
CA TYR A 380 1.54 19.51 -9.85
C TYR A 380 1.74 18.91 -8.46
N ALA A 381 2.98 18.53 -8.17
CA ALA A 381 3.39 18.55 -6.78
C ALA A 381 4.89 18.88 -6.58
N PRO A 382 5.28 19.33 -5.37
CA PRO A 382 6.44 20.21 -5.18
C PRO A 382 7.80 19.55 -5.43
N TRP A 383 7.86 18.23 -5.33
CA TRP A 383 9.07 17.43 -5.50
C TRP A 383 9.33 16.91 -6.93
N CYS A 384 8.46 17.19 -7.90
CA CYS A 384 8.43 16.49 -9.18
C CYS A 384 9.31 17.23 -10.18
N GLY A 385 10.30 16.54 -10.74
CA GLY A 385 11.23 17.11 -11.71
C GLY A 385 10.52 17.65 -12.96
N HIS A 386 9.54 16.91 -13.49
CA HIS A 386 8.78 17.32 -14.68
C HIS A 386 7.90 18.55 -14.43
N CYS A 387 7.32 18.69 -13.23
CA CYS A 387 6.55 19.89 -12.84
C CYS A 387 7.48 21.12 -12.77
N LYS A 388 8.65 20.97 -12.13
CA LYS A 388 9.66 22.04 -12.05
C LYS A 388 10.18 22.46 -13.43
N ALA A 389 10.31 21.52 -14.37
CA ALA A 389 10.71 21.80 -15.74
C ALA A 389 9.62 22.56 -16.52
N LEU A 390 8.34 22.30 -16.23
CA LEU A 390 7.19 22.98 -16.85
C LEU A 390 6.97 24.39 -16.31
N GLU A 391 7.27 24.65 -15.04
CA GLU A 391 6.99 25.90 -14.34
C GLU A 391 7.41 27.17 -15.12
N PRO A 392 8.63 27.30 -15.70
CA PRO A 392 9.01 28.47 -16.48
C PRO A 392 8.14 28.69 -17.73
N THR A 393 7.71 27.61 -18.39
CA THR A 393 6.82 27.67 -19.55
C THR A 393 5.41 28.06 -19.13
N TYR A 394 4.91 27.47 -18.05
CA TYR A 394 3.58 27.75 -17.52
C TYR A 394 3.46 29.20 -17.00
N GLU A 395 4.51 29.76 -16.41
CA GLU A 395 4.57 31.19 -16.09
C GLU A 395 4.49 32.10 -17.32
N LYS A 396 5.17 31.73 -18.42
CA LYS A 396 5.10 32.50 -19.68
C LYS A 396 3.70 32.41 -20.28
N LEU A 397 3.05 31.25 -20.19
CA LEU A 397 1.66 31.04 -20.62
C LEU A 397 0.71 31.94 -19.81
N GLY A 398 0.85 31.97 -18.49
CA GLY A 398 0.08 32.86 -17.62
C GLY A 398 0.25 34.34 -17.99
N LYS A 399 1.50 34.78 -18.23
CA LYS A 399 1.80 36.14 -18.71
C LYS A 399 1.17 36.44 -20.08
N HIS A 400 1.15 35.46 -20.97
CA HIS A 400 0.55 35.61 -22.30
C HIS A 400 -0.96 35.90 -22.23
N PHE A 401 -1.66 35.21 -21.33
CA PHE A 401 -3.12 35.35 -21.15
C PHE A 401 -3.55 36.37 -20.09
N ALA A 402 -2.62 37.09 -19.46
CA ALA A 402 -2.92 37.98 -18.32
C ALA A 402 -3.94 39.09 -18.64
N ASP A 403 -4.03 39.54 -19.89
CA ASP A 403 -4.97 40.58 -20.33
C ASP A 403 -6.32 40.03 -20.84
N ARG A 404 -6.49 38.69 -20.88
CA ARG A 404 -7.74 38.03 -21.30
C ARG A 404 -8.64 37.81 -20.10
N ASP A 405 -9.83 38.37 -20.15
CA ASP A 405 -10.83 38.26 -19.08
C ASP A 405 -11.61 36.95 -19.11
N ASP A 406 -11.52 36.15 -20.18
CA ASP A 406 -12.19 34.86 -20.33
C ASP A 406 -11.26 33.64 -20.15
N VAL A 407 -10.00 33.84 -19.76
CA VAL A 407 -9.01 32.77 -19.58
C VAL A 407 -8.35 32.87 -18.19
N ILE A 408 -8.20 31.73 -17.52
CA ILE A 408 -7.44 31.58 -16.28
C ILE A 408 -6.41 30.48 -16.50
N ILE A 409 -5.13 30.84 -16.37
CA ILE A 409 -4.04 29.86 -16.28
C ILE A 409 -3.77 29.63 -14.80
N ALA A 410 -3.94 28.40 -14.34
CA ALA A 410 -3.91 28.07 -12.93
C ALA A 410 -3.05 26.85 -12.62
N LYS A 411 -2.57 26.78 -11.38
CA LYS A 411 -1.86 25.63 -10.83
C LYS A 411 -2.40 25.26 -9.45
N THR A 412 -2.27 23.99 -9.08
CA THR A 412 -2.61 23.48 -7.75
C THR A 412 -1.66 22.38 -7.31
N ASP A 413 -1.27 22.43 -6.04
CA ASP A 413 -0.56 21.33 -5.41
C ASP A 413 -1.55 20.22 -5.07
N ALA A 414 -1.58 19.20 -5.92
CA ALA A 414 -2.46 18.06 -5.78
C ALA A 414 -1.99 17.03 -4.73
N THR A 415 -0.86 17.29 -4.03
CA THR A 415 -0.50 16.55 -2.82
C THR A 415 -1.08 17.14 -1.55
N ALA A 416 -1.40 18.44 -1.57
CA ALA A 416 -1.97 19.16 -0.42
C ALA A 416 -3.48 19.44 -0.56
N ASN A 417 -4.05 19.19 -1.75
CA ASN A 417 -5.45 19.46 -2.07
C ASN A 417 -6.10 18.27 -2.76
N GLU A 418 -7.34 17.95 -2.39
CA GLU A 418 -8.19 16.94 -3.04
C GLU A 418 -9.38 17.61 -3.73
N PHE A 419 -9.83 17.06 -4.85
CA PHE A 419 -10.86 17.64 -5.70
C PHE A 419 -11.94 16.62 -6.02
N ASP A 420 -13.22 17.02 -5.97
CA ASP A 420 -14.30 16.14 -6.40
C ASP A 420 -14.30 15.98 -7.92
N GLY A 421 -14.59 14.78 -8.40
CA GLY A 421 -14.69 14.49 -9.83
C GLY A 421 -13.39 14.61 -10.65
N VAL A 422 -12.24 14.88 -10.02
CA VAL A 422 -10.94 14.92 -10.68
C VAL A 422 -10.03 13.84 -10.11
N ASP A 423 -9.62 12.94 -10.99
CA ASP A 423 -8.60 11.94 -10.69
C ASP A 423 -7.25 12.38 -11.27
N VAL A 424 -6.21 12.33 -10.44
CA VAL A 424 -4.83 12.72 -10.77
C VAL A 424 -3.92 11.53 -10.47
N GLN A 425 -3.57 10.78 -11.51
CA GLN A 425 -2.78 9.55 -11.40
C GLN A 425 -1.26 9.79 -11.48
N GLY A 426 -0.84 10.99 -11.90
CA GLY A 426 0.57 11.36 -12.05
C GLY A 426 0.78 12.86 -12.19
N PHE A 427 2.03 13.31 -12.12
CA PHE A 427 2.38 14.74 -12.13
C PHE A 427 3.45 15.09 -13.18
N PRO A 428 3.30 16.21 -13.92
CA PRO A 428 2.12 17.08 -13.93
C PRO A 428 0.98 16.44 -14.73
N THR A 429 -0.26 16.62 -14.26
CA THR A 429 -1.48 16.40 -15.04
C THR A 429 -2.05 17.76 -15.39
N ILE A 430 -2.49 17.99 -16.63
CA ILE A 430 -3.07 19.27 -17.07
C ILE A 430 -4.49 19.00 -17.55
N LYS A 431 -5.47 19.73 -17.00
CA LYS A 431 -6.86 19.64 -17.46
C LYS A 431 -7.39 21.01 -17.81
N PHE A 432 -8.25 21.03 -18.82
CA PHE A 432 -8.93 22.22 -19.31
C PHE A 432 -10.40 22.15 -19.00
N PHE A 433 -10.91 23.19 -18.35
CA PHE A 433 -12.31 23.39 -18.01
C PHE A 433 -12.82 24.47 -18.97
N PRO A 434 -13.51 24.10 -20.06
CA PRO A 434 -13.95 25.08 -21.04
C PRO A 434 -15.11 25.91 -20.49
N LYS A 435 -15.25 27.15 -20.97
CA LYS A 435 -16.38 28.00 -20.62
C LYS A 435 -17.72 27.38 -21.02
N GLY A 436 -18.70 27.42 -20.12
CA GLY A 436 -20.06 26.97 -20.33
C GLY A 436 -20.53 25.99 -19.24
N GLU A 437 -21.83 26.02 -18.92
CA GLU A 437 -22.39 25.26 -17.77
C GLU A 437 -22.32 23.72 -17.91
N ASP A 438 -22.12 23.20 -19.12
CA ASP A 438 -22.12 21.76 -19.43
C ASP A 438 -20.91 21.34 -20.30
N ALA A 439 -19.81 22.09 -20.25
CA ALA A 439 -18.63 21.75 -21.03
C ALA A 439 -17.89 20.56 -20.41
N ASP A 440 -17.57 19.55 -21.24
CA ASP A 440 -16.76 18.41 -20.80
C ASP A 440 -15.34 18.88 -20.45
N VAL A 441 -14.81 18.39 -19.32
CA VAL A 441 -13.42 18.61 -18.93
C VAL A 441 -12.51 17.84 -19.91
N ILE A 442 -11.50 18.52 -20.42
CA ILE A 442 -10.58 17.97 -21.42
C ILE A 442 -9.22 17.75 -20.76
N GLU A 443 -8.73 16.52 -20.74
CA GLU A 443 -7.37 16.21 -20.34
C GLU A 443 -6.40 16.59 -21.45
N TYR A 444 -5.29 17.25 -21.08
CA TYR A 444 -4.26 17.67 -22.03
C TYR A 444 -3.10 16.66 -22.04
N GLU A 445 -2.94 16.00 -23.18
CA GLU A 445 -1.93 14.99 -23.48
C GLU A 445 -0.92 15.48 -24.54
N GLY A 446 -1.06 16.72 -25.01
CA GLY A 446 -0.18 17.33 -26.01
C GLY A 446 1.21 17.72 -25.50
N ASP A 447 2.05 18.22 -26.41
CA ASP A 447 3.39 18.72 -26.10
C ASP A 447 3.37 19.90 -25.10
N ARG A 448 4.38 19.99 -24.23
CA ARG A 448 4.40 20.97 -23.13
C ARG A 448 5.13 22.28 -23.48
N SER A 449 5.38 22.55 -24.77
CA SER A 449 5.89 23.84 -25.22
C SER A 449 4.88 24.97 -25.02
N LEU A 450 5.38 26.21 -24.98
CA LEU A 450 4.54 27.40 -24.85
C LEU A 450 3.56 27.52 -26.03
N GLU A 451 4.04 27.23 -27.23
CA GLU A 451 3.29 27.35 -28.48
C GLU A 451 2.11 26.37 -28.53
N ALA A 452 2.32 25.12 -28.12
CA ALA A 452 1.28 24.09 -28.07
C ALA A 452 0.19 24.45 -27.05
N LEU A 453 0.59 24.89 -25.84
CA LEU A 453 -0.34 25.30 -24.79
C LEU A 453 -1.15 26.55 -25.19
N ILE A 454 -0.53 27.54 -25.85
CA ILE A 454 -1.27 28.70 -26.40
C ILE A 454 -2.30 28.25 -27.43
N LEU A 455 -1.91 27.39 -28.38
CA LEU A 455 -2.81 26.88 -29.41
C LEU A 455 -4.01 26.15 -28.79
N PHE A 456 -3.75 25.31 -27.79
CA PHE A 456 -4.78 24.56 -27.09
C PHE A 456 -5.80 25.47 -26.40
N VAL A 457 -5.32 26.47 -25.64
CA VAL A 457 -6.21 27.42 -24.95
C VAL A 457 -6.99 28.29 -25.95
N GLU A 458 -6.34 28.85 -26.98
CA GLU A 458 -7.02 29.69 -27.99
C GLU A 458 -8.04 28.91 -28.83
N SER A 459 -7.79 27.63 -29.08
CA SER A 459 -8.75 26.76 -29.78
C SER A 459 -9.94 26.35 -28.91
N GLY A 460 -9.92 26.65 -27.61
CA GLY A 460 -10.93 26.18 -26.66
C GLY A 460 -10.85 24.66 -26.44
N GLY A 461 -9.64 24.09 -26.53
CA GLY A 461 -9.36 22.70 -26.25
C GLY A 461 -9.50 21.74 -27.44
N THR A 462 -9.57 22.24 -28.68
CA THR A 462 -9.80 21.40 -29.88
C THR A 462 -8.55 21.13 -30.71
N GLU A 463 -7.49 21.93 -30.56
CA GLU A 463 -6.22 21.80 -31.30
C GLU A 463 -5.05 21.73 -30.32
N GLY A 464 -3.93 21.10 -30.69
CA GLY A 464 -2.74 21.02 -29.82
C GLY A 464 -2.77 19.90 -28.77
N ASN A 465 -3.80 19.05 -28.77
CA ASN A 465 -3.95 17.89 -27.88
C ASN A 465 -3.69 16.54 -28.57
N GLU A 466 -2.86 16.53 -29.62
CA GLU A 466 -2.46 15.31 -30.32
C GLU A 466 -1.24 14.74 -29.59
N GLY A 467 -1.39 13.56 -28.96
CA GLY A 467 -0.42 13.00 -28.01
C GLY A 467 1.01 12.88 -28.54
N GLY A 468 1.97 13.29 -27.69
CA GLY A 468 3.38 13.07 -27.91
C GLY A 468 3.79 11.65 -27.50
N ASP A 469 3.56 10.67 -28.38
CA ASP A 469 4.13 9.32 -28.27
C ASP A 469 5.60 9.31 -28.74
N GLU A 470 6.49 10.08 -28.12
CA GLU A 470 7.95 9.92 -28.34
C GLU A 470 8.74 10.16 -27.05
N ASP A 471 9.02 9.06 -26.34
CA ASP A 471 10.27 8.91 -25.57
C ASP A 471 11.44 9.06 -26.56
N GLU A 472 11.80 10.29 -26.93
CA GLU A 472 13.08 10.58 -27.58
C GLU A 472 14.05 11.04 -26.49
N ASP A 473 14.96 10.14 -26.15
CA ASP A 473 16.23 10.41 -25.49
C ASP A 473 16.86 11.67 -26.11
N TYR A 474 16.89 12.78 -25.36
CA TYR A 474 17.72 13.93 -25.72
C TYR A 474 19.18 13.53 -25.48
N ASP A 475 19.79 12.94 -26.51
CA ASP A 475 21.24 12.89 -26.65
C ASP A 475 21.76 14.33 -26.75
N ASP A 476 22.63 14.63 -25.79
CA ASP A 476 23.36 15.88 -25.57
C ASP A 476 24.42 16.03 -26.66
N GLU A 477 24.12 16.69 -27.79
CA GLU A 477 25.12 17.18 -28.76
C GLU A 477 24.47 18.11 -29.81
N ASP A 478 24.57 19.44 -29.60
CA ASP A 478 24.82 20.50 -30.62
C ASP A 478 24.21 21.85 -30.20
N TYR A 479 24.93 22.58 -29.34
CA TYR A 479 24.86 24.04 -29.29
C TYR A 479 26.14 24.59 -29.93
N GLU A 480 26.19 24.62 -31.27
CA GLU A 480 27.08 25.53 -31.99
C GLU A 480 26.41 26.90 -32.16
N ASP A 481 26.94 27.84 -31.39
CA ASP A 481 27.45 29.14 -31.85
C ASP A 481 26.50 30.02 -32.71
N TYR A 482 25.88 31.00 -32.06
CA TYR A 482 25.65 32.31 -32.66
C TYR A 482 25.95 33.40 -31.62
N ASP A 483 27.20 33.86 -31.65
CA ASP A 483 27.57 35.25 -31.37
C ASP A 483 26.60 36.18 -32.13
N ASP A 484 25.93 37.08 -31.40
CA ASP A 484 25.73 38.44 -31.90
C ASP A 484 25.80 39.40 -30.71
N GLU A 485 26.90 40.16 -30.72
CA GLU A 485 27.18 41.31 -29.86
C GLU A 485 26.16 42.42 -30.18
N GLU A 486 25.44 42.95 -29.18
CA GLU A 486 25.12 44.39 -29.14
C GLU A 486 25.05 44.89 -27.69
N ASP A 487 26.12 45.60 -27.33
CA ASP A 487 26.23 46.79 -26.48
C ASP A 487 25.10 47.11 -25.48
N TYR A 488 25.43 47.06 -24.18
CA TYR A 488 24.98 48.10 -23.25
C TYR A 488 26.13 48.57 -22.38
N GLU A 489 26.38 49.87 -22.53
CA GLU A 489 27.46 50.67 -21.97
C GLU A 489 27.45 50.76 -20.43
N ASP A 490 28.67 50.78 -19.91
CA ASP A 490 29.16 51.34 -18.66
C ASP A 490 28.24 52.35 -17.94
N TYR A 491 27.99 52.06 -16.66
CA TYR A 491 27.95 53.08 -15.62
C TYR A 491 28.85 52.64 -14.45
N ASP A 492 30.09 53.11 -14.48
CA ASP A 492 30.90 53.33 -13.29
C ASP A 492 30.19 54.35 -12.37
N ASP A 493 29.98 54.00 -11.09
CA ASP A 493 30.16 54.96 -10.01
C ASP A 493 30.56 54.25 -8.70
N GLU A 494 31.86 54.35 -8.44
CA GLU A 494 32.56 54.52 -7.17
C GLU A 494 32.14 53.71 -5.94
N GLY A 495 33.09 52.87 -5.50
CA GLY A 495 33.02 52.13 -4.26
C GLY A 495 33.04 52.97 -2.99
N HIS A 496 32.70 52.29 -1.89
CA HIS A 496 33.20 52.66 -0.57
C HIS A 496 33.40 51.42 0.30
N ASP A 497 34.56 51.42 0.94
CA ASP A 497 35.21 50.43 1.78
C ASP A 497 34.43 49.89 2.99
N GLU A 498 34.81 48.66 3.36
CA GLU A 498 35.03 48.09 4.71
C GLU A 498 33.96 48.30 5.80
N LEU A 499 33.22 47.23 6.13
CA LEU A 499 33.38 46.38 7.34
C LEU A 499 32.29 45.32 7.47
#